data_AF-A0A843C2Z1-F1
#
_entry.id   AF-A0A843C2Z1-F1
#
_cell.length_a   1.000
_cell.length_b   1.000
_cell.length_c   1.000
_cell.angle_alpha   90.00
_cell.angle_beta   90.00
_cell.angle_gamma   90.00
#
_symmetry.space_group_name_H-M   'P 1'
#
loop_
_entity.id
_entity.type
_entity.pdbx_description
1 polymer ?
#
loop_
_entity_poly.entity_id
_entity_poly.type
_entity_poly.pdbx_seq_one_letter_code
_entity_poly.pdbx_strand_id
1 'polypeptide(L)'
;MPEGAEYSQQEALNVIAYAATSTNNSPEAAANELRRKMPEASVPCADTVLSYIKTANSIEEILASFRALNSVFLPLLKIPDTPQDFAIDFHNEGYYGDKNAKGVRGIQPKNGTSWGHVYFTLDWLGGPTHTLDIVNITGLDKDYAALLEGVVRRIR
;
A
#
# COMPACT_ATOMS: atom_id res chain seq x y z
N MET A 1 -15.50 -4.49 -2.72
CA MET A 1 -15.83 -5.80 -2.11
C MET A 1 -16.35 -6.72 -3.20
N PRO A 2 -16.01 -8.02 -3.19
CA PRO A 2 -16.55 -8.97 -4.16
C PRO A 2 -18.08 -9.05 -4.07
N GLU A 3 -18.73 -9.34 -5.20
CA GLU A 3 -20.16 -9.61 -5.21
C GLU A 3 -20.47 -10.81 -4.30
N GLY A 4 -21.50 -10.69 -3.45
CA GLY A 4 -21.86 -11.73 -2.47
C GLY A 4 -20.91 -11.84 -1.27
N ALA A 5 -20.06 -10.85 -1.00
CA ALA A 5 -19.22 -10.83 0.18
C ALA A 5 -20.04 -10.94 1.48
N GLU A 6 -19.76 -11.98 2.27
CA GLU A 6 -20.37 -12.22 3.58
C GLU A 6 -19.94 -11.18 4.64
N TYR A 7 -18.72 -10.66 4.53
CA TYR A 7 -18.18 -9.67 5.45
C TYR A 7 -18.06 -8.31 4.76
N SER A 8 -18.24 -7.25 5.54
CA SER A 8 -18.03 -5.87 5.13
C SER A 8 -16.56 -5.54 4.90
N GLN A 9 -16.32 -4.44 4.19
CA GLN A 9 -14.98 -3.89 4.00
C GLN A 9 -14.31 -3.56 5.34
N GLN A 10 -15.06 -3.01 6.30
CA GLN A 10 -14.52 -2.64 7.60
C GLN A 10 -14.06 -3.86 8.40
N GLU A 11 -14.81 -4.96 8.38
CA GLU A 11 -14.44 -6.20 9.08
C GLU A 11 -13.17 -6.81 8.49
N ALA A 12 -13.03 -6.81 7.16
CA ALA A 12 -11.79 -7.25 6.51
C ALA A 12 -10.61 -6.32 6.83
N LEU A 13 -10.82 -5.00 6.79
CA LEU A 13 -9.79 -4.01 7.16
C LEU A 13 -9.36 -4.14 8.62
N ASN A 14 -10.26 -4.44 9.54
CA ASN A 14 -9.91 -4.63 10.94
C ASN A 14 -8.93 -5.79 11.14
N VAL A 15 -9.09 -6.89 10.41
CA VAL A 15 -8.14 -8.02 10.45
C VAL A 15 -6.77 -7.59 9.91
N ILE A 16 -6.74 -6.87 8.78
CA ILE A 16 -5.49 -6.39 8.17
C ILE A 16 -4.78 -5.39 9.10
N ALA A 17 -5.51 -4.41 9.64
CA ALA A 17 -4.98 -3.41 10.54
C ALA A 17 -4.40 -4.08 11.80
N TYR A 18 -5.12 -5.03 12.39
CA TYR A 18 -4.63 -5.76 13.56
C TYR A 18 -3.38 -6.59 13.23
N ALA A 19 -3.34 -7.27 12.07
CA ALA A 19 -2.15 -7.98 11.62
C ALA A 19 -0.94 -7.04 11.43
N ALA A 20 -1.16 -5.82 10.95
CA ALA A 20 -0.11 -4.83 10.72
C ALA A 20 0.42 -4.20 12.02
N THR A 21 -0.42 -4.04 13.04
CA THR A 21 -0.06 -3.33 14.28
C THR A 21 0.23 -4.24 15.47
N SER A 22 -0.13 -5.51 15.42
CA SER A 22 0.10 -6.46 16.51
C SER A 22 1.42 -7.19 16.37
N THR A 23 1.89 -7.79 17.48
CA THR A 23 3.03 -8.72 17.46
C THR A 23 2.77 -9.97 16.61
N ASN A 24 1.50 -10.23 16.29
CA ASN A 24 1.04 -11.33 15.45
C ASN A 24 0.90 -10.84 14.01
N ASN A 25 2.02 -10.81 13.31
CA ASN A 25 2.20 -10.20 11.99
C ASN A 25 1.59 -10.99 10.80
N SER A 26 0.55 -11.78 11.04
CA SER A 26 -0.14 -12.53 9.99
C SER A 26 -1.66 -12.36 10.07
N PRO A 27 -2.38 -12.34 8.93
CA PRO A 27 -3.84 -12.30 8.93
C PRO A 27 -4.48 -13.48 9.68
N GLU A 28 -3.84 -14.65 9.65
CA GLU A 28 -4.30 -15.87 10.34
C GLU A 28 -4.29 -15.68 11.86
N ALA A 29 -3.14 -15.24 12.40
CA ALA A 29 -2.99 -15.01 13.83
C ALA A 29 -3.87 -13.83 14.30
N ALA A 30 -3.98 -12.78 13.50
CA ALA A 30 -4.86 -11.65 13.76
C ALA A 30 -6.33 -12.06 13.82
N ALA A 31 -6.84 -12.82 12.84
CA ALA A 31 -8.22 -13.27 12.83
C ALA A 31 -8.54 -14.16 14.05
N ASN A 32 -7.65 -15.09 14.39
CA ASN A 32 -7.83 -15.96 15.55
C ASN A 32 -7.81 -15.19 16.87
N GLU A 33 -6.90 -14.22 17.00
CA GLU A 33 -6.84 -13.40 18.21
C GLU A 33 -8.05 -12.46 18.34
N LEU A 34 -8.50 -11.84 17.25
CA LEU A 34 -9.69 -11.00 17.21
C LEU A 34 -10.94 -11.79 17.61
N ARG A 35 -11.13 -13.00 17.06
CA ARG A 35 -12.24 -13.91 17.45
C ARG A 35 -12.17 -14.30 18.93
N ARG A 36 -10.96 -14.52 19.46
CA ARG A 36 -10.76 -14.84 20.88
C ARG A 36 -11.09 -13.65 21.79
N LYS A 37 -10.69 -12.44 21.41
CA LYS A 37 -10.91 -11.21 22.20
C LYS A 37 -12.32 -10.66 22.07
N MET A 38 -12.96 -10.89 20.92
CA MET A 38 -14.30 -10.39 20.58
C MET A 38 -15.14 -11.52 19.97
N PRO A 39 -15.63 -12.47 20.80
CA PRO A 39 -16.32 -13.67 20.30
C PRO A 39 -17.60 -13.37 19.52
N GLU A 40 -18.27 -12.27 19.86
CA GLU A 40 -19.51 -11.83 19.22
C GLU A 40 -19.26 -11.02 17.93
N ALA A 41 -18.00 -10.66 17.63
CA ALA A 41 -17.68 -9.91 16.43
C ALA A 41 -17.64 -10.85 15.22
N SER A 42 -18.23 -10.42 14.12
CA SER A 42 -18.06 -11.07 12.83
C SER A 42 -16.65 -10.78 12.31
N VAL A 43 -15.80 -11.81 12.32
CA VAL A 43 -14.39 -11.70 11.94
C VAL A 43 -14.08 -12.68 10.81
N PRO A 44 -13.73 -12.20 9.60
CA PRO A 44 -13.36 -13.08 8.50
C PRO A 44 -12.06 -13.83 8.81
N CYS A 45 -11.90 -15.04 8.26
CA CYS A 45 -10.62 -15.74 8.32
C CYS A 45 -9.63 -15.13 7.32
N ALA A 46 -8.35 -15.50 7.45
CA ALA A 46 -7.29 -15.02 6.57
C ALA A 46 -7.57 -15.31 5.09
N ASP A 47 -8.08 -16.51 4.77
CA ASP A 47 -8.41 -16.89 3.39
C ASP A 47 -9.50 -15.99 2.78
N THR A 48 -10.53 -15.66 3.56
CA THR A 48 -11.58 -14.72 3.11
C THR A 48 -11.01 -13.32 2.88
N VAL A 49 -10.19 -12.82 3.81
CA VAL A 49 -9.51 -11.52 3.66
C VAL A 49 -8.62 -11.52 2.42
N LEU A 50 -7.83 -12.57 2.21
CA LEU A 50 -6.94 -12.69 1.06
C LEU A 50 -7.72 -12.82 -0.25
N SER A 51 -8.84 -13.55 -0.26
CA SER A 51 -9.74 -13.63 -1.40
C SER A 51 -10.31 -12.26 -1.73
N TYR A 52 -10.74 -11.48 -0.73
CA TYR A 52 -11.24 -10.13 -0.97
C TYR A 52 -10.15 -9.23 -1.53
N ILE A 53 -8.92 -9.30 -1.01
CA ILE A 53 -7.80 -8.54 -1.54
C ILE A 53 -7.53 -8.90 -3.01
N LYS A 54 -7.51 -10.20 -3.34
CA LYS A 54 -7.21 -10.70 -4.69
C LYS A 54 -8.31 -10.37 -5.69
N THR A 55 -9.57 -10.46 -5.27
CA THR A 55 -10.73 -10.31 -6.16
C THR A 55 -11.14 -8.85 -6.32
N ALA A 56 -10.94 -8.02 -5.29
CA ALA A 56 -11.50 -6.67 -5.26
C ALA A 56 -10.51 -5.56 -5.67
N ASN A 57 -9.26 -5.88 -6.04
CA ASN A 57 -8.27 -4.83 -6.25
C ASN A 57 -7.50 -4.95 -7.56
N SER A 58 -7.64 -3.95 -8.41
CA SER A 58 -6.56 -3.49 -9.28
C SER A 58 -5.55 -2.66 -8.46
N ILE A 59 -4.26 -2.73 -8.80
CA ILE A 59 -3.23 -1.87 -8.17
C ILE A 59 -3.58 -0.40 -8.40
N GLU A 60 -4.09 -0.08 -9.58
CA GLU A 60 -4.54 1.26 -9.94
C GLU A 60 -5.71 1.72 -9.06
N GLU A 61 -6.66 0.85 -8.74
CA GLU A 61 -7.78 1.16 -7.82
C GLU A 61 -7.32 1.37 -6.38
N ILE A 62 -6.35 0.58 -5.89
CA ILE A 62 -5.74 0.78 -4.57
C ILE A 62 -5.07 2.16 -4.52
N LEU A 63 -4.24 2.48 -5.52
CA LEU A 63 -3.55 3.77 -5.58
C LEU A 63 -4.54 4.95 -5.72
N ALA A 64 -5.61 4.78 -6.49
CA ALA A 64 -6.67 5.78 -6.60
C ALA A 64 -7.37 6.00 -5.24
N SER A 65 -7.69 4.92 -4.53
CA SER A 65 -8.30 4.98 -3.20
C SER A 65 -7.39 5.65 -2.17
N PHE A 66 -6.10 5.31 -2.16
CA PHE A 66 -5.10 5.97 -1.33
C PHE A 66 -5.04 7.48 -1.59
N ARG A 67 -5.00 7.89 -2.87
CA ARG A 67 -4.99 9.32 -3.24
C ARG A 67 -6.29 10.03 -2.85
N ALA A 68 -7.44 9.36 -2.97
CA ALA A 68 -8.70 9.91 -2.52
C ALA A 68 -8.71 10.15 -1.01
N LEU A 69 -8.22 9.21 -0.20
CA LEU A 69 -8.05 9.40 1.24
C LEU A 69 -7.07 10.54 1.56
N ASN A 70 -5.93 10.59 0.87
CA ASN A 70 -4.98 11.69 1.04
C ASN A 70 -5.60 13.05 0.73
N SER A 71 -6.43 13.18 -0.30
CA SER A 71 -7.12 14.45 -0.59
C SER A 71 -7.99 14.95 0.58
N VAL A 72 -8.51 14.04 1.41
CA VAL A 72 -9.28 14.35 2.62
C VAL A 72 -8.35 14.67 3.81
N PHE A 73 -7.23 13.96 3.95
CA PHE A 73 -6.30 14.15 5.07
C PHE A 73 -5.37 15.36 4.90
N LEU A 74 -4.93 15.68 3.69
CA LEU A 74 -3.97 16.76 3.42
C LEU A 74 -4.39 18.11 4.03
N PRO A 75 -5.65 18.56 3.89
CA PRO A 75 -6.10 19.80 4.55
C PRO A 75 -6.08 19.73 6.08
N LEU A 76 -6.23 18.53 6.66
CA LEU A 76 -6.25 18.32 8.12
C LEU A 76 -4.85 18.34 8.73
N LEU A 77 -3.81 18.01 7.94
CA LEU A 77 -2.42 18.04 8.38
C LEU A 77 -1.91 19.45 8.70
N LYS A 78 -2.59 20.49 8.19
CA LYS A 78 -2.22 21.91 8.39
C LYS A 78 -0.72 22.15 8.13
N ILE A 79 -0.24 21.62 7.00
CA ILE A 79 1.15 21.80 6.57
C ILE A 79 1.47 23.30 6.58
N PRO A 80 2.50 23.75 7.33
CA PRO A 80 2.78 25.18 7.45
C PRO A 80 3.17 25.79 6.10
N ASP A 81 2.77 27.05 5.89
CA ASP A 81 3.12 27.85 4.71
C ASP A 81 4.56 28.42 4.78
N THR A 82 5.47 27.61 5.31
CA THR A 82 6.91 27.86 5.37
C THR A 82 7.63 26.73 4.66
N PRO A 83 8.92 26.89 4.29
CA PRO A 83 9.69 25.77 3.75
C PRO A 83 9.56 24.52 4.62
N GLN A 84 9.22 23.41 3.98
CA GLN A 84 9.04 22.10 4.61
C GLN A 84 10.03 21.10 4.01
N ASP A 85 10.43 20.13 4.83
CA ASP A 85 11.25 19.03 4.38
C ASP A 85 10.39 17.86 3.89
N PHE A 86 10.77 17.31 2.75
CA PHE A 86 10.15 16.13 2.16
C PHE A 86 11.22 15.09 1.85
N ALA A 87 10.96 13.84 2.19
CA ALA A 87 11.74 12.70 1.74
C ALA A 87 11.17 12.15 0.44
N ILE A 88 12.08 11.77 -0.45
CA ILE A 88 11.79 11.04 -1.67
C ILE A 88 12.53 9.72 -1.55
N ASP A 89 11.78 8.64 -1.41
CA ASP A 89 12.34 7.31 -1.22
C ASP A 89 11.91 6.35 -2.34
N PHE A 90 12.80 5.40 -2.64
CA PHE A 90 12.57 4.32 -3.58
C PHE A 90 12.64 2.99 -2.85
N HIS A 91 11.49 2.32 -2.76
CA HIS A 91 11.34 1.04 -2.09
C HIS A 91 11.35 -0.06 -3.14
N ASN A 92 12.44 -0.85 -3.18
CA ASN A 92 12.54 -1.99 -4.08
C ASN A 92 11.93 -3.22 -3.40
N GLU A 93 10.94 -3.83 -4.04
CA GLU A 93 10.30 -5.04 -3.55
C GLU A 93 10.71 -6.26 -4.39
N GLY A 94 10.96 -7.37 -3.68
CA GLY A 94 11.29 -8.64 -4.31
C GLY A 94 10.10 -9.18 -5.10
N TYR A 95 10.35 -9.61 -6.33
CA TYR A 95 9.35 -10.27 -7.16
C TYR A 95 9.69 -11.75 -7.33
N TYR A 96 8.79 -12.60 -6.84
CA TYR A 96 8.95 -14.05 -6.80
C TYR A 96 8.02 -14.79 -7.78
N GLY A 97 7.39 -14.07 -8.72
CA GLY A 97 6.51 -14.62 -9.75
C GLY A 97 7.24 -14.99 -11.05
N ASP A 98 6.51 -15.00 -12.17
CA ASP A 98 7.09 -15.31 -13.48
C ASP A 98 8.04 -14.20 -13.94
N LYS A 99 9.32 -14.54 -14.14
CA LYS A 99 10.35 -13.62 -14.65
C LYS A 99 9.98 -12.95 -15.98
N ASN A 100 9.05 -13.53 -16.75
CA ASN A 100 8.58 -12.99 -18.02
C ASN A 100 7.35 -12.08 -17.89
N ALA A 101 6.84 -11.87 -16.68
CA ALA A 101 5.72 -10.97 -16.42
C ALA A 101 6.04 -9.54 -16.91
N LYS A 102 5.00 -8.84 -17.36
CA LYS A 102 5.09 -7.44 -17.79
C LYS A 102 5.60 -6.59 -16.62
N GLY A 103 6.56 -5.69 -16.88
CA GLY A 103 7.22 -4.87 -15.85
C GLY A 103 8.38 -5.56 -15.13
N VAL A 104 8.51 -6.89 -15.25
CA VAL A 104 9.60 -7.68 -14.65
C VAL A 104 10.60 -8.15 -15.69
N ARG A 105 10.11 -8.54 -16.87
CA ARG A 105 10.92 -9.08 -17.95
C ARG A 105 12.05 -8.12 -18.33
N GLY A 106 13.30 -8.58 -18.15
CA GLY A 106 14.51 -7.82 -18.46
C GLY A 106 15.19 -7.20 -17.25
N ILE A 107 14.56 -7.22 -16.07
CA ILE A 107 15.21 -6.85 -14.81
C ILE A 107 16.25 -7.92 -14.47
N GLN A 108 17.49 -7.47 -14.23
CA GLN A 108 18.57 -8.36 -13.82
C GLN A 108 18.41 -8.70 -12.34
N PRO A 109 18.39 -9.99 -11.96
CA PRO A 109 18.31 -10.38 -10.56
C PRO A 109 19.59 -9.97 -9.83
N LYS A 110 19.45 -9.42 -8.63
CA LYS A 110 20.56 -9.13 -7.73
C LYS A 110 20.55 -10.20 -6.63
N ASN A 111 21.64 -10.95 -6.52
CA ASN A 111 21.76 -12.09 -5.59
C ASN A 111 20.66 -13.16 -5.77
N GLY A 112 20.22 -13.39 -7.01
CA GLY A 112 19.18 -14.37 -7.34
C GLY A 112 17.73 -13.88 -7.18
N THR A 113 17.51 -12.70 -6.61
CA THR A 113 16.17 -12.08 -6.49
C THR A 113 15.95 -11.05 -7.58
N SER A 114 14.86 -11.19 -8.34
CA SER A 114 14.42 -10.16 -9.29
C SER A 114 13.70 -9.06 -8.50
N TRP A 115 14.22 -7.83 -8.54
CA TRP A 115 13.61 -6.68 -7.86
C TRP A 115 12.59 -6.03 -8.81
N GLY A 116 11.46 -6.72 -8.96
CA GLY A 116 10.50 -6.47 -10.03
C GLY A 116 9.62 -5.23 -9.83
N HIS A 117 9.42 -4.84 -8.57
CA HIS A 117 8.60 -3.70 -8.21
C HIS A 117 9.46 -2.65 -7.53
N VAL A 118 9.29 -1.40 -7.93
CA VAL A 118 9.87 -0.27 -7.22
C VAL A 118 8.74 0.70 -6.92
N TYR A 119 8.67 1.17 -5.69
CA TYR A 119 7.70 2.18 -5.30
C TYR A 119 8.43 3.46 -4.98
N PHE A 120 7.96 4.54 -5.59
CA PHE A 120 8.37 5.89 -5.27
C PHE A 120 7.40 6.44 -4.22
N THR A 121 7.91 6.94 -3.10
CA THR A 121 7.12 7.65 -2.08
C THR A 121 7.57 9.11 -1.96
N LEU A 122 6.62 9.99 -1.69
CA LEU A 122 6.90 11.36 -1.27
C LEU A 122 6.32 11.55 0.13
N ASP A 123 7.20 11.74 1.10
CA ASP A 123 6.85 11.79 2.51
C ASP A 123 7.13 13.18 3.08
N TRP A 124 6.12 13.80 3.70
CA TRP A 124 6.32 15.02 4.48
C TRP A 124 6.96 14.66 5.82
N LEU A 125 8.13 15.25 6.10
CA LEU A 125 8.90 14.96 7.31
C LEU A 125 8.50 15.83 8.52
N GLY A 126 7.37 16.53 8.42
CA GLY A 126 6.79 17.26 9.54
C GLY A 126 6.35 16.35 10.69
N GLY A 127 5.90 16.96 11.79
CA GLY A 127 5.26 16.25 12.90
C GLY A 127 3.73 16.36 12.80
N PRO A 128 2.97 15.28 12.55
CA PRO A 128 3.41 13.91 12.26
C PRO A 128 3.86 13.70 10.79
N THR A 129 4.73 12.72 10.57
CA THR A 129 5.19 12.33 9.23
C THR A 129 4.03 11.74 8.43
N HIS A 130 3.92 12.08 7.15
CA HIS A 130 2.79 11.65 6.31
C HIS A 130 3.20 11.40 4.85
N THR A 131 2.80 10.26 4.30
CA THR A 131 3.02 9.91 2.88
C THR A 131 1.99 10.59 1.98
N LEU A 132 2.44 11.47 1.09
CA LEU A 132 1.58 12.27 0.21
C LEU A 132 1.16 11.55 -1.08
N ASP A 133 2.07 10.80 -1.69
CA ASP A 133 1.78 10.02 -2.90
C ASP A 133 2.66 8.76 -2.93
N ILE A 134 2.13 7.74 -3.61
CA ILE A 134 2.84 6.50 -3.93
C ILE A 134 2.72 6.30 -5.42
N VAL A 135 3.85 6.10 -6.09
CA VAL A 135 3.89 5.77 -7.52
C VAL A 135 4.51 4.39 -7.67
N ASN A 136 3.70 3.45 -8.15
CA ASN A 136 4.21 2.18 -8.62
C ASN A 136 5.01 2.43 -9.90
N ILE A 137 6.28 2.08 -9.88
CA ILE A 137 7.18 2.14 -11.01
C ILE A 137 7.76 0.76 -11.27
N THR A 138 8.30 0.56 -12.46
CA THR A 138 9.00 -0.69 -12.79
C THR A 138 10.50 -0.47 -12.62
N GLY A 139 11.27 -1.53 -12.35
CA GLY A 139 12.74 -1.45 -12.36
C GLY A 139 13.33 -1.06 -13.74
N LEU A 140 12.49 -0.97 -14.76
CA LEU A 140 12.81 -0.53 -16.12
C LEU A 140 12.56 0.98 -16.33
N ASP A 141 11.61 1.57 -15.59
CA ASP A 141 11.24 2.98 -15.69
C ASP A 141 12.07 3.82 -14.72
N LYS A 142 13.18 4.36 -15.23
CA LYS A 142 14.17 5.13 -14.45
C LYS A 142 14.14 6.64 -14.69
N ASP A 143 13.11 7.16 -15.36
CA ASP A 143 12.97 8.61 -15.55
C ASP A 143 12.41 9.27 -14.28
N TYR A 144 13.28 9.36 -13.28
CA TYR A 144 12.94 9.88 -11.96
C TYR A 144 12.51 11.35 -11.99
N ALA A 145 13.02 12.13 -12.95
CA ALA A 145 12.66 13.54 -13.10
C ALA A 145 11.20 13.70 -13.53
N ALA A 146 10.76 12.94 -14.55
CA ALA A 146 9.37 12.95 -14.99
C ALA A 146 8.41 12.45 -13.90
N LEU A 147 8.83 11.43 -13.13
CA LEU A 147 8.06 10.90 -12.00
C LEU A 147 7.87 11.95 -10.91
N LEU A 148 8.95 12.63 -10.51
CA LEU A 148 8.92 13.70 -9.52
C LEU A 148 8.03 14.86 -9.94
N GLU A 149 8.18 15.33 -11.18
CA GLU A 149 7.34 16.40 -11.70
C GLU A 149 5.85 16.02 -11.68
N GLY A 150 5.53 14.78 -12.09
CA GLY A 150 4.17 14.26 -12.05
C GLY A 150 3.57 14.25 -10.65
N VAL A 151 4.34 13.88 -9.64
CA VAL A 151 3.89 13.85 -8.23
C VAL A 151 3.66 15.26 -7.71
N VAL A 152 4.62 16.16 -7.90
CA VAL A 152 4.52 17.56 -7.45
C VAL A 152 3.30 18.24 -8.07
N ARG A 153 3.02 17.99 -9.36
CA ARG A 153 1.83 18.53 -10.05
C ARG A 153 0.50 18.00 -9.52
N ARG A 154 0.47 16.81 -8.90
CA ARG A 154 -0.76 16.22 -8.33
C ARG A 154 -1.10 16.74 -6.93
N ILE A 155 -0.11 17.30 -6.23
CA ILE A 155 -0.25 17.80 -4.85
C ILE A 155 -0.60 19.30 -4.83
N ARG A 156 -0.25 20.02 -5.90
CA ARG A 156 -0.68 21.41 -6.14
C ARG A 156 -2.13 21.47 -6.61
#